data_AF-A0AAE6X3R0-F1
#
_entry.id   AF-A0AAE6X3R0-F1
#
_cell.length_a   1.000
_cell.length_b   1.000
_cell.length_c   1.000
_cell.angle_alpha   90.00
_cell.angle_beta   90.00
_cell.angle_gamma   90.00
#
_symmetry.space_group_name_H-M   'P 1'
#
loop_
_entity.id
_entity.type
_entity.pdbx_description
1 polymer ?
#
loop_
_entity_poly.entity_id
_entity_poly.type
_entity_poly.pdbx_seq_one_letter_code
_entity_poly.pdbx_strand_id
1 'polypeptide(L)'
;MRHIKRRPKQFIIMLILSAIYIMVNVMGNDSVWWSIAYGVLIVSTMTTLFITMSDEEEINEQLDHEVKRLNMPRERLYHVTGYNRYEVSKSENGQIIFWIPMHKKKALLKKLKGMAPEQ
;
A
#
# COMPACT_ATOMS: atom_id res chain seq x y z
N MET A 1 10.04 6.06 9.42
CA MET A 1 9.71 7.51 9.32
C MET A 1 9.46 8.03 7.89
N ARG A 2 9.93 7.36 6.81
CA ARG A 2 9.72 7.82 5.42
C ARG A 2 8.24 7.85 5.00
N HIS A 3 7.46 6.85 5.40
CA HIS A 3 6.02 6.73 5.10
C HIS A 3 5.16 7.81 5.80
N ILE A 4 5.46 8.11 7.07
CA ILE A 4 4.78 9.17 7.85
C ILE A 4 5.01 10.55 7.22
N LYS A 5 6.22 10.83 6.71
CA LYS A 5 6.52 12.10 6.01
C LYS A 5 5.79 12.25 4.67
N ARG A 6 5.44 11.15 4.00
CA ARG A 6 4.72 11.19 2.70
C ARG A 6 3.23 11.43 2.84
N ARG A 7 2.58 10.83 3.85
CA ARG A 7 1.13 10.97 4.07
C ARG A 7 0.85 11.39 5.53
N PRO A 8 1.32 12.56 5.98
CA PRO A 8 1.19 12.98 7.37
C PRO A 8 -0.27 13.14 7.81
N LYS A 9 -1.14 13.62 6.90
CA LYS A 9 -2.58 13.78 7.16
C LYS A 9 -3.28 12.44 7.41
N GLN A 10 -2.99 11.41 6.60
CA GLN A 10 -3.59 10.08 6.78
C GLN A 10 -3.12 9.41 8.07
N PHE A 11 -1.84 9.59 8.43
CA PHE A 11 -1.31 9.12 9.71
C PHE A 11 -1.98 9.78 10.91
N ILE A 12 -2.14 11.12 10.88
CA ILE A 12 -2.83 11.87 11.93
C ILE A 12 -4.30 11.42 12.06
N ILE A 13 -5.01 11.24 10.94
CA ILE A 13 -6.40 10.78 10.96
C ILE A 13 -6.51 9.36 11.55
N MET A 14 -5.64 8.42 11.17
CA MET A 14 -5.63 7.08 11.77
C MET A 14 -5.35 7.12 13.26
N LEU A 15 -4.41 7.96 13.71
CA LEU A 15 -4.12 8.16 15.13
C LEU A 15 -5.35 8.65 15.88
N ILE A 16 -6.02 9.68 15.37
CA ILE A 16 -7.24 10.24 15.97
C ILE A 16 -8.34 9.17 16.03
N LEU A 17 -8.57 8.43 14.94
CA LEU A 17 -9.58 7.35 14.91
C LEU A 17 -9.25 6.24 15.91
N SER A 18 -7.99 5.82 15.99
CA SER A 18 -7.56 4.82 16.95
C SER A 18 -7.71 5.30 18.41
N ALA A 19 -7.43 6.57 18.68
CA ALA A 19 -7.63 7.17 19.99
C ALA A 19 -9.11 7.23 20.39
N ILE A 20 -10.00 7.65 19.47
CA ILE A 20 -11.45 7.65 19.67
C ILE A 20 -11.95 6.23 19.94
N TYR A 21 -11.49 5.26 19.14
CA TYR A 21 -11.89 3.86 19.29
C TYR A 21 -11.45 3.28 20.64
N ILE A 22 -10.23 3.56 21.09
CA ILE A 22 -9.74 3.18 22.42
C ILE A 22 -10.60 3.85 23.50
N MET A 23 -10.85 5.15 23.39
CA MET A 23 -11.64 5.90 24.37
C MET A 23 -13.04 5.34 24.56
N VAL A 24 -13.73 4.98 23.47
CA VAL A 24 -15.06 4.34 23.51
C VAL A 24 -15.02 2.96 24.17
N ASN A 25 -14.01 2.14 23.88
CA ASN A 25 -13.91 0.78 24.42
C ASN A 25 -13.38 0.72 25.86
N VAL A 26 -12.71 1.78 26.33
CA VAL A 26 -12.23 1.89 27.70
C VAL A 26 -13.32 2.43 28.64
N MET A 27 -14.32 3.16 28.12
CA MET A 27 -15.53 3.57 28.87
C MET A 27 -16.41 2.35 29.17
N GLY A 28 -16.09 1.62 30.23
CA GLY A 28 -16.83 0.43 30.67
C GLY A 28 -15.95 -0.74 31.12
N ASN A 29 -14.62 -0.60 31.05
CA ASN A 29 -13.68 -1.64 31.47
C ASN A 29 -12.99 -1.26 32.80
N ASP A 30 -13.24 -2.03 33.85
CA ASP A 30 -12.68 -1.77 35.19
C ASP A 30 -11.18 -2.10 35.29
N SER A 31 -10.64 -2.88 34.34
CA SER A 31 -9.24 -3.28 34.37
C SER A 31 -8.35 -2.37 33.53
N VAL A 32 -7.64 -1.46 34.20
CA VAL A 32 -6.67 -0.53 33.60
C VAL A 32 -5.58 -1.26 32.79
N TRP A 33 -5.10 -2.42 33.28
CA TRP A 33 -4.05 -3.19 32.61
C TRP A 33 -4.51 -3.79 31.27
N TRP A 34 -5.74 -4.30 31.20
CA TRP A 34 -6.32 -4.78 29.94
C TRP A 34 -6.56 -3.65 28.95
N SER A 35 -6.98 -2.48 29.42
CA SER A 35 -7.14 -1.28 28.59
C SER A 35 -5.81 -0.81 27.98
N ILE A 36 -4.70 -0.85 28.73
CA ILE A 36 -3.36 -0.53 28.22
C ILE A 36 -2.90 -1.56 27.18
N ALA A 37 -3.04 -2.86 27.49
CA ALA A 37 -2.66 -3.93 26.56
C ALA A 37 -3.44 -3.85 25.24
N TYR A 38 -4.74 -3.58 25.32
CA TYR A 38 -5.62 -3.39 24.17
C TYR A 38 -5.23 -2.16 23.33
N GLY A 39 -4.93 -1.04 23.99
CA GLY A 39 -4.45 0.17 23.32
C GLY A 39 -3.15 -0.04 22.55
N VAL A 40 -2.17 -0.71 23.16
CA VAL A 40 -0.90 -1.06 22.50
C VAL A 40 -1.13 -1.95 21.28
N LEU A 41 -2.01 -2.95 21.38
CA LEU A 41 -2.32 -3.87 20.29
C LEU A 41 -2.97 -3.15 19.11
N ILE A 42 -3.92 -2.25 19.37
CA ILE A 42 -4.58 -1.43 18.33
C ILE A 42 -3.56 -0.52 17.64
N VAL A 43 -2.77 0.23 18.40
CA VAL A 43 -1.78 1.17 17.85
C VAL A 43 -0.75 0.42 17.01
N SER A 44 -0.27 -0.73 17.49
CA SER A 44 0.64 -1.59 16.73
C SER A 44 0.01 -2.04 15.41
N THR A 45 -1.22 -2.58 15.46
CA THR A 45 -1.91 -3.09 14.27
C THR A 45 -2.16 -2.00 13.24
N MET A 46 -2.65 -0.83 13.68
CA MET A 46 -2.89 0.33 12.82
C MET A 46 -1.59 0.85 12.19
N THR A 47 -0.50 0.88 12.95
CA THR A 47 0.81 1.30 12.44
C THR A 47 1.32 0.33 11.38
N THR A 48 1.22 -0.98 11.62
CA THR A 48 1.62 -2.01 10.65
C THR A 48 0.79 -1.95 9.38
N LEU A 49 -0.53 -1.75 9.49
CA LEU A 49 -1.43 -1.57 8.34
C LEU A 49 -1.07 -0.31 7.53
N PHE A 50 -0.82 0.81 8.21
CA PHE A 50 -0.44 2.07 7.55
C PHE A 50 0.87 1.92 6.76
N ILE A 51 1.87 1.27 7.34
CA ILE A 51 3.15 1.01 6.67
C ILE A 51 2.93 0.11 5.45
N THR A 52 2.17 -0.98 5.62
CA THR A 52 1.92 -1.95 4.56
C THR A 52 1.20 -1.33 3.36
N MET A 53 0.15 -0.54 3.62
CA MET A 53 -0.57 0.18 2.56
C MET A 53 0.31 1.21 1.87
N SER A 54 1.11 1.97 2.64
CA SER A 54 2.03 2.97 2.08
C SER A 54 3.09 2.35 1.19
N ASP A 55 3.64 1.19 1.59
CA ASP A 55 4.62 0.44 0.80
C ASP A 55 3.99 -0.09 -0.49
N GLU A 56 2.75 -0.59 -0.42
CA GLU A 56 2.05 -1.11 -1.58
C GLU A 56 1.75 -0.02 -2.62
N GLU A 57 1.33 1.16 -2.17
CA GLU A 57 1.12 2.32 -3.02
C GLU A 57 2.42 2.78 -3.68
N GLU A 58 3.52 2.84 -2.92
CA GLU A 58 4.85 3.18 -3.45
C GLU A 58 5.32 2.21 -4.53
N ILE A 59 5.14 0.90 -4.32
CA ILE A 59 5.54 -0.08 -5.34
C ILE A 59 4.65 0.01 -6.59
N ASN A 60 3.36 0.30 -6.43
CA ASN A 60 2.47 0.54 -7.57
C ASN A 60 2.88 1.78 -8.37
N GLU A 61 3.23 2.89 -7.69
CA GLU A 61 3.75 4.09 -8.36
C GLU A 61 5.05 3.80 -9.10
N GLN A 62 5.98 3.05 -8.49
CA GLN A 62 7.22 2.66 -9.15
C GLN A 62 6.96 1.76 -10.35
N LEU A 63 6.03 0.81 -10.27
CA LEU A 63 5.65 -0.03 -11.39
C LEU A 63 5.01 0.78 -12.53
N ASP A 64 4.10 1.70 -12.23
CA ASP A 64 3.49 2.59 -13.22
C ASP A 64 4.56 3.45 -13.93
N HIS A 65 5.52 4.00 -13.18
CA HIS A 65 6.64 4.75 -13.74
C HIS A 65 7.50 3.89 -14.68
N GLU A 66 7.82 2.66 -14.29
CA GLU A 66 8.60 1.75 -15.15
C GLU A 66 7.83 1.32 -16.40
N VAL A 67 6.52 1.06 -16.31
CA VAL A 67 5.70 0.75 -17.48
C VAL A 67 5.63 1.93 -18.44
N LYS A 68 5.50 3.16 -17.93
CA LYS A 68 5.56 4.38 -18.73
C LYS A 68 6.94 4.59 -19.36
N ARG A 69 8.03 4.32 -18.62
CA ARG A 69 9.41 4.38 -19.14
C ARG A 69 9.61 3.45 -20.33
N LEU A 70 9.03 2.26 -20.28
CA LEU A 70 9.11 1.25 -21.35
C LEU A 70 8.09 1.50 -22.48
N ASN A 71 7.29 2.57 -22.41
CA ASN A 71 6.20 2.91 -23.32
C ASN A 71 5.29 1.70 -23.64
N MET A 72 5.05 0.85 -22.63
CA MET A 72 4.44 -0.45 -22.86
C MET A 72 2.90 -0.35 -22.80
N PRO A 73 2.18 -0.68 -23.89
CA PRO A 73 0.73 -0.72 -23.87
C PRO A 73 0.22 -1.87 -23.00
N ARG A 74 -1.02 -1.74 -22.52
CA ARG A 74 -1.66 -2.64 -21.54
C ARG A 74 -1.68 -4.09 -22.02
N GLU A 75 -1.96 -4.29 -23.30
CA GLU A 75 -2.04 -5.58 -23.96
C GLU A 75 -0.67 -6.27 -23.98
N ARG A 76 0.40 -5.51 -24.23
CA ARG A 76 1.78 -6.02 -24.18
C ARG A 76 2.19 -6.31 -22.73
N LEU A 77 1.75 -5.49 -21.78
CA LEU A 77 1.99 -5.75 -20.37
C LEU A 77 1.39 -7.10 -19.94
N TYR A 78 0.18 -7.44 -20.39
CA TYR A 78 -0.42 -8.77 -20.16
C TYR A 78 0.41 -9.89 -20.80
N HIS A 79 0.91 -9.68 -22.01
CA HIS A 79 1.73 -10.68 -22.68
C HIS A 79 3.08 -10.92 -21.99
N VAL A 80 3.74 -9.86 -21.52
CA VAL A 80 5.08 -9.93 -20.90
C VAL A 80 5.02 -10.43 -19.45
N THR A 81 3.93 -10.15 -18.76
CA THR A 81 3.77 -10.46 -17.35
C THR A 81 2.92 -11.71 -17.10
N GLY A 82 2.09 -12.11 -18.07
CA GLY A 82 1.10 -13.18 -17.93
C GLY A 82 -0.11 -12.79 -17.10
N TYR A 83 -0.21 -11.54 -16.64
CA TYR A 83 -1.29 -11.09 -15.78
C TYR A 83 -2.54 -10.69 -16.58
N ASN A 84 -3.70 -10.90 -15.96
CA ASN A 84 -4.98 -10.62 -16.58
C ASN A 84 -5.51 -9.21 -16.25
N ARG A 85 -6.70 -8.88 -16.79
CA ARG A 85 -7.35 -7.57 -16.60
C ARG A 85 -7.76 -7.23 -15.18
N TYR A 86 -7.88 -8.24 -14.31
CA TYR A 86 -8.24 -8.09 -12.91
C TYR A 86 -6.99 -7.89 -12.04
N GLU A 87 -5.89 -8.52 -12.42
CA GLU A 87 -4.59 -8.37 -11.76
C GLU A 87 -3.89 -7.06 -12.12
N VAL A 88 -4.19 -6.50 -13.30
CA VAL A 88 -3.60 -5.25 -13.76
C VAL A 88 -4.67 -4.40 -14.44
N SER A 89 -5.05 -3.30 -13.78
CA SER A 89 -6.10 -2.39 -14.20
C SER A 89 -5.58 -0.98 -14.43
N LYS A 90 -6.26 -0.20 -15.27
CA LYS A 90 -5.99 1.24 -15.42
C LYS A 90 -6.98 2.00 -14.54
N SER A 91 -6.47 2.85 -13.66
CA SER A 91 -7.25 3.83 -12.89
C SER A 91 -7.89 4.85 -13.82
N GLU A 92 -8.95 5.52 -13.38
CA GLU A 92 -9.60 6.61 -14.12
C GLU A 92 -8.62 7.73 -14.50
N ASN A 93 -7.61 7.96 -13.65
CA ASN A 93 -6.54 8.93 -13.88
C ASN A 93 -5.45 8.43 -14.85
N GLY A 94 -5.63 7.25 -15.44
CA GLY A 94 -4.71 6.65 -16.40
C GLY A 94 -3.51 5.92 -15.80
N GLN A 95 -3.39 5.86 -14.47
CA GLN A 95 -2.35 5.11 -13.76
C GLN A 95 -2.61 3.60 -13.81
N ILE A 96 -1.56 2.80 -14.01
CA ILE A 96 -1.66 1.34 -13.99
C ILE A 96 -1.53 0.85 -12.54
N ILE A 97 -2.57 0.16 -12.07
CA ILE A 97 -2.65 -0.42 -10.73
C ILE A 97 -2.50 -1.93 -10.84
N PHE A 98 -1.60 -2.49 -10.04
CA PHE A 98 -1.37 -3.92 -9.93
C PHE A 98 -2.09 -4.46 -8.69
N TRP A 99 -3.06 -5.35 -8.88
CA TRP A 99 -3.82 -6.06 -7.84
C TRP A 99 -3.25 -7.46 -7.59
N ILE A 100 -1.92 -7.53 -7.42
CA ILE A 100 -1.20 -8.78 -7.17
C ILE A 100 -0.50 -8.73 -5.81
N PRO A 101 -0.18 -9.86 -5.18
CA PRO A 101 0.52 -9.87 -3.90
C PRO A 101 1.85 -9.10 -3.93
N MET A 102 2.21 -8.47 -2.81
CA MET A 102 3.38 -7.60 -2.69
C MET A 102 4.71 -8.25 -3.13
N HIS A 103 4.89 -9.56 -2.87
CA HIS A 103 6.07 -10.29 -3.33
C HIS A 103 6.15 -10.36 -4.86
N LYS A 104 5.01 -10.53 -5.54
CA LYS A 104 4.93 -10.53 -7.01
C LYS A 104 5.15 -9.12 -7.57
N LYS A 105 4.64 -8.07 -6.90
CA LYS A 105 4.91 -6.67 -7.28
C LYS A 105 6.41 -6.35 -7.24
N LYS A 106 7.11 -6.74 -6.17
CA LYS A 106 8.57 -6.57 -6.02
C LYS A 106 9.34 -7.33 -7.11
N ALA A 107 8.97 -8.58 -7.39
CA ALA A 107 9.59 -9.39 -8.43
C ALA A 107 9.37 -8.78 -9.82
N LEU A 108 8.14 -8.32 -10.12
CA LEU A 108 7.80 -7.67 -11.36
C LEU A 108 8.58 -6.36 -11.55
N LEU A 109 8.68 -5.54 -10.50
CA LEU A 109 9.43 -4.29 -10.55
C LEU A 109 10.90 -4.53 -10.88
N LYS A 110 11.50 -5.57 -10.31
CA LYS A 110 12.88 -5.98 -10.64
C LYS A 110 13.00 -6.42 -12.10
N LYS A 111 12.01 -7.17 -12.61
CA LYS A 111 11.96 -7.61 -14.02
C LYS A 111 11.86 -6.43 -14.98
N LEU A 112 10.95 -5.48 -14.72
CA LEU A 112 10.76 -4.30 -15.57
C LEU A 112 11.96 -3.35 -15.54
N LYS A 113 12.60 -3.16 -14.37
CA LYS A 113 13.83 -2.36 -14.28
C LYS A 113 14.98 -2.89 -15.14
N GLY A 114 15.09 -4.22 -15.24
CA GLY A 114 16.09 -4.90 -16.07
C GLY A 114 15.77 -4.95 -17.57
N MET A 115 14.59 -4.51 -18.00
CA MET A 115 14.26 -4.39 -19.42
C MET A 115 14.80 -3.07 -19.96
N ALA A 116 15.46 -3.13 -21.12
CA ALA A 116 15.86 -1.95 -21.86
C ALA A 116 14.60 -1.22 -22.37
N PRO A 117 14.59 0.14 -22.37
CA PRO A 117 13.54 0.88 -23.05
C PRO A 117 13.57 0.56 -24.54
N GLU A 118 12.40 0.22 -25.11
CA GLU A 118 12.29 0.10 -26.56
C GLU A 118 12.45 1.48 -27.18
N GLN A 119 13.35 1.58 -28.17
CA GLN A 119 13.61 2.79 -28.96
C GLN A 119 12.48 3.05 -29.95
#